data_AF-A0A7C3V7H3-F1
#
_entry.id   AF-A0A7C3V7H3-F1
#
_cell.length_a   1.000
_cell.length_b   1.000
_cell.length_c   1.000
_cell.angle_alpha   90.00
_cell.angle_beta   90.00
_cell.angle_gamma   90.00
#
_symmetry.space_group_name_H-M   'P 1'
#
loop_
_entity.id
_entity.type
_entity.pdbx_description
1 polymer ?
#
loop_
_entity_poly.entity_id
_entity_poly.type
_entity_poly.pdbx_seq_one_letter_code
_entity_poly.pdbx_strand_id
1 'polypeptide(L)'
;MDYNIIENIEKRIGYSFKDKTLPDIAFTHKSINQAKNYERLEFLGDAVIGAIVAEYLYLNFKDLNEGELSRYRAALVRLDTLCGIAEKLNISEFILKERDNGTTHKGSNGINKRIISNV
;
A
#
# COMPACT_ATOMS: atom_id res chain seq x y z
N MET A 1 -2.78 10.79 -11.83
CA MET A 1 -3.48 9.51 -12.03
C MET A 1 -4.88 9.79 -12.56
N ASP A 2 -5.38 8.98 -13.49
CA ASP A 2 -6.71 9.20 -14.07
C ASP A 2 -7.85 8.94 -13.09
N TYR A 3 -8.95 9.68 -13.24
CA TYR A 3 -10.13 9.56 -12.38
C TYR A 3 -10.72 8.15 -12.35
N ASN A 4 -10.80 7.47 -13.50
CA ASN A 4 -11.28 6.08 -13.57
C ASN A 4 -10.41 5.11 -12.76
N ILE A 5 -9.09 5.35 -12.68
CA ILE A 5 -8.17 4.52 -11.88
C ILE A 5 -8.44 4.77 -10.39
N ILE A 6 -8.60 6.04 -10.01
CA ILE A 6 -8.92 6.42 -8.63
C ILE A 6 -10.23 5.76 -8.18
N GLU A 7 -11.30 5.81 -8.98
CA GLU A 7 -12.56 5.13 -8.64
C GLU A 7 -12.40 3.62 -8.43
N ASN A 8 -11.55 2.96 -9.23
CA ASN A 8 -11.29 1.52 -9.07
C ASN A 8 -10.57 1.23 -7.75
N ILE A 9 -9.58 2.05 -7.39
CA ILE A 9 -8.90 1.96 -6.10
C ILE A 9 -9.92 2.15 -4.97
N GLU A 10 -10.72 3.22 -5.03
CA GLU A 10 -11.73 3.57 -4.02
C GLU A 10 -12.74 2.44 -3.78
N LYS A 11 -13.20 1.79 -4.86
CA LYS A 11 -14.09 0.63 -4.78
C LYS A 11 -13.41 -0.57 -4.10
N ARG A 12 -12.14 -0.84 -4.40
CA ARG A 12 -11.39 -1.96 -3.82
C ARG A 12 -11.11 -1.75 -2.33
N ILE A 13 -10.80 -0.53 -1.91
CA ILE A 13 -10.52 -0.21 -0.50
C ILE A 13 -11.77 0.16 0.30
N GLY A 14 -12.94 0.32 -0.35
CA GLY A 14 -14.19 0.71 0.30
C GLY A 14 -14.17 2.14 0.87
N TYR A 15 -13.35 3.03 0.32
CA TYR A 15 -13.16 4.39 0.81
C TYR A 15 -13.05 5.38 -0.35
N SER A 16 -13.76 6.50 -0.25
CA SER A 16 -13.63 7.61 -1.20
C SER A 16 -12.71 8.69 -0.62
N PHE A 17 -11.61 8.97 -1.32
CA PHE A 17 -10.67 10.00 -0.96
C PHE A 17 -11.33 11.38 -1.02
N LYS A 18 -11.21 12.14 0.07
CA LYS A 18 -11.58 13.56 0.12
C LYS A 18 -10.69 14.39 -0.79
N ASP A 19 -9.39 14.11 -0.76
CA ASP A 19 -8.38 14.71 -1.64
C ASP A 19 -7.97 13.70 -2.72
N LYS A 20 -8.39 13.96 -3.95
CA LYS A 20 -8.12 13.09 -5.11
C LYS A 20 -6.66 13.13 -5.59
N THR A 21 -5.81 13.97 -4.99
CA THR A 21 -4.36 13.97 -5.25
C THR A 21 -3.61 12.92 -4.43
N LEU A 22 -4.16 12.48 -3.29
CA LEU A 22 -3.51 11.50 -2.42
C LEU A 22 -3.26 10.14 -3.09
N PRO A 23 -4.19 9.55 -3.85
CA PRO A 23 -3.94 8.29 -4.56
C PRO A 23 -2.77 8.40 -5.54
N ASP A 24 -2.63 9.54 -6.22
CA ASP A 24 -1.51 9.76 -7.14
C ASP A 24 -0.16 9.66 -6.42
N ILE A 25 -0.06 10.26 -5.23
CA ILE A 25 1.15 10.20 -4.40
C ILE A 25 1.35 8.79 -3.82
N ALA A 26 0.28 8.20 -3.25
CA ALA A 26 0.32 6.92 -2.55
C ALA A 26 0.68 5.73 -3.45
N PHE A 27 0.42 5.84 -4.75
CA PHE A 27 0.72 4.79 -5.74
C PHE A 27 1.92 5.15 -6.64
N THR A 28 2.65 6.23 -6.38
CA THR A 28 3.84 6.60 -7.17
C THR A 28 5.13 6.18 -6.46
N HIS A 29 5.92 5.33 -7.11
CA HIS A 29 7.25 4.95 -6.66
C HIS A 29 8.26 6.10 -6.88
N LYS A 30 9.25 6.20 -6.01
CA LYS A 30 10.28 7.27 -6.08
C LYS A 30 11.06 7.34 -7.39
N SER A 31 11.19 6.21 -8.09
CA SER A 31 11.83 6.17 -9.42
C SER A 31 11.08 7.00 -10.46
N ILE A 32 9.76 7.18 -10.30
CA ILE A 32 8.94 8.02 -11.19
C ILE A 32 9.04 9.49 -10.76
N ASN A 33 9.01 9.76 -9.45
CA ASN A 33 9.06 11.11 -8.93
C ASN A 33 9.67 11.16 -7.51
N GLN A 34 10.85 11.75 -7.39
CA GLN A 34 11.54 11.84 -6.09
C GLN A 34 10.86 12.78 -5.09
N ALA A 35 10.08 13.76 -5.55
CA ALA A 35 9.43 14.76 -4.69
C ALA A 35 7.97 14.40 -4.33
N LYS A 36 7.27 13.65 -5.20
CA LYS A 36 5.87 13.25 -5.04
C LYS A 36 5.75 11.73 -5.17
N ASN A 37 6.02 11.03 -4.08
CA ASN A 37 5.93 9.57 -3.98
C ASN A 37 5.40 9.16 -2.61
N TYR A 38 5.19 7.87 -2.44
CA TYR A 38 4.58 7.32 -1.25
C TYR A 38 5.49 7.33 0.00
N GLU A 39 6.80 7.58 -0.05
CA GLU A 39 7.72 7.32 1.08
C GLU A 39 7.30 8.07 2.36
N ARG A 40 6.83 9.32 2.24
CA ARG A 40 6.32 10.08 3.39
C ARG A 40 4.97 9.57 3.91
N LEU A 41 4.12 9.08 3.01
CA LEU A 41 2.83 8.48 3.37
C LEU A 41 3.03 7.11 4.02
N GLU A 42 4.00 6.34 3.54
CA GLU A 42 4.42 5.05 4.11
C GLU A 42 4.94 5.24 5.54
N PHE A 43 5.82 6.22 5.77
CA PHE A 43 6.31 6.55 7.11
C PHE A 43 5.17 6.85 8.09
N LEU A 44 4.18 7.64 7.68
CA LEU A 44 2.99 7.91 8.50
C LEU A 44 2.11 6.65 8.66
N GLY A 45 1.91 5.93 7.56
CA GLY A 45 1.04 4.76 7.49
C GLY A 45 1.51 3.62 8.39
N ASP A 46 2.82 3.39 8.49
CA ASP A 46 3.40 2.39 9.39
C ASP A 46 3.03 2.66 10.86
N ALA A 47 3.20 3.91 11.31
CA ALA A 47 2.82 4.32 12.66
C ALA A 47 1.31 4.20 12.90
N VAL A 48 0.48 4.58 11.91
CA VAL A 48 -0.98 4.50 12.01
C VAL A 48 -1.46 3.05 12.10
N ILE A 49 -0.98 2.16 11.21
CA ILE A 49 -1.32 0.74 11.23
C ILE A 49 -0.84 0.11 12.54
N GLY A 50 0.38 0.43 12.97
CA GLY A 50 0.94 -0.02 14.24
C GLY A 50 0.08 0.36 15.44
N ALA A 51 -0.44 1.58 15.47
CA ALA A 51 -1.34 2.06 16.52
C ALA A 51 -2.70 1.34 16.51
N ILE A 52 -3.33 1.20 15.34
CA ILE A 52 -4.62 0.51 15.19
C ILE A 52 -4.52 -0.95 15.65
N VAL A 53 -3.46 -1.65 15.24
CA VAL A 53 -3.25 -3.04 15.66
C VAL A 53 -2.94 -3.12 17.16
N ALA A 54 -2.16 -2.19 17.71
CA ALA A 54 -1.89 -2.16 19.14
C ALA A 54 -3.18 -1.94 19.96
N GLU A 55 -4.03 -1.00 19.55
CA GLU A 55 -5.33 -0.73 20.19
C GLU A 55 -6.24 -1.97 20.11
N TYR A 56 -6.33 -2.61 18.93
CA TYR A 56 -7.11 -3.83 18.76
C TYR A 56 -6.64 -4.95 19.70
N LEU A 57 -5.32 -5.17 19.78
CA LEU A 57 -4.74 -6.20 20.66
C LEU A 57 -5.01 -5.88 22.14
N TYR A 58 -4.81 -4.63 22.56
CA TYR A 58 -5.06 -4.18 23.93
C TYR A 58 -6.52 -4.39 24.37
N LEU A 59 -7.49 -4.05 23.51
CA LEU A 59 -8.90 -4.16 23.84
C LEU A 59 -9.43 -5.60 23.86
N ASN A 60 -8.89 -6.48 23.00
CA ASN A 60 -9.45 -7.82 22.76
C ASN A 60 -8.68 -8.95 23.46
N PHE A 61 -7.42 -8.76 23.84
CA PHE A 61 -6.57 -9.80 24.43
C PHE A 61 -6.09 -9.40 25.82
N LYS A 62 -7.03 -9.25 26.76
CA LYS A 62 -6.79 -8.70 28.11
C LYS A 62 -5.88 -9.55 29.00
N ASP A 63 -5.74 -10.83 28.69
CA ASP A 63 -4.94 -11.77 29.47
C ASP A 63 -3.45 -11.80 29.05
N LEU A 64 -3.11 -11.17 27.92
CA LEU A 64 -1.74 -11.13 27.42
C LEU A 64 -0.94 -10.01 28.06
N ASN A 65 0.33 -10.28 28.36
CA ASN A 65 1.26 -9.26 28.83
C ASN A 65 1.83 -8.42 27.66
N GLU A 66 2.53 -7.32 28.01
CA GLU A 66 3.11 -6.40 27.02
C GLU A 66 4.00 -7.12 25.99
N GLY A 67 4.86 -8.05 26.42
CA GLY A 67 5.78 -8.75 25.52
C GLY A 67 5.05 -9.64 24.51
N GLU A 68 3.96 -10.28 24.93
CA GLU A 68 3.09 -11.05 24.05
C GLU A 68 2.36 -10.15 23.05
N LEU A 69 1.75 -9.07 23.52
CA LEU A 69 1.08 -8.08 22.67
C LEU A 69 2.04 -7.49 21.63
N SER A 70 3.26 -7.15 22.05
CA SER A 70 4.33 -6.64 21.17
C SER A 70 4.74 -7.66 20.11
N ARG A 71 4.85 -8.95 20.47
CA ARG A 71 5.12 -10.03 19.50
C ARG A 71 3.97 -10.22 18.50
N TYR A 72 2.72 -10.21 18.94
CA TYR A 72 1.56 -10.30 18.04
C TYR A 72 1.48 -9.10 17.11
N ARG A 73 1.68 -7.89 17.63
CA ARG A 73 1.72 -6.68 16.81
C ARG A 73 2.79 -6.79 15.72
N ALA A 74 4.01 -7.20 16.07
CA ALA A 74 5.08 -7.38 15.10
C ALA A 74 4.77 -8.46 14.05
N ALA A 75 4.05 -9.52 14.41
CA ALA A 75 3.63 -10.55 13.46
C ALA A 75 2.54 -10.07 12.49
N LEU A 76 1.64 -9.19 12.96
CA LEU A 76 0.53 -8.65 12.17
C LEU A 76 0.99 -7.47 11.29
N VAL A 77 1.85 -6.59 11.81
CA VAL A 77 2.39 -5.41 11.14
C VAL A 77 3.77 -5.74 10.58
N ARG A 78 3.79 -6.62 9.59
CA ARG A 78 5.01 -6.98 8.84
C ARG A 78 4.74 -7.07 7.36
N LEU A 79 5.80 -6.96 6.57
CA LEU A 79 5.78 -6.94 5.11
C LEU A 79 4.89 -8.04 4.53
N ASP A 80 5.15 -9.31 4.84
CA ASP A 80 4.41 -10.44 4.26
C ASP A 80 2.89 -10.35 4.51
N THR A 81 2.50 -9.95 5.73
CA THR A 81 1.09 -9.85 6.12
C THR A 81 0.41 -8.70 5.37
N LEU A 82 1.07 -7.54 5.32
CA LEU A 82 0.53 -6.35 4.63
C LEU A 82 0.52 -6.53 3.11
N CYS A 83 1.54 -7.18 2.54
CA CYS A 83 1.57 -7.57 1.12
C CYS A 83 0.40 -8.50 0.79
N GLY A 84 0.15 -9.53 1.61
CA GLY A 84 -0.99 -10.43 1.39
C GLY A 84 -2.35 -9.72 1.45
N ILE A 85 -2.47 -8.64 2.23
CA ILE A 85 -3.67 -7.79 2.24
C ILE A 85 -3.75 -6.96 0.95
N ALA A 86 -2.65 -6.32 0.54
CA ALA A 86 -2.60 -5.52 -0.69
C ALA A 86 -2.93 -6.36 -1.94
N GLU A 87 -2.48 -7.62 -1.99
CA GLU A 87 -2.81 -8.59 -3.03
C GLU A 87 -4.30 -8.94 -3.05
N LYS A 88 -4.90 -9.21 -1.89
CA LYS A 88 -6.35 -9.49 -1.78
C LYS A 88 -7.19 -8.30 -2.24
N LEU A 89 -6.77 -7.09 -1.89
CA LEU A 89 -7.41 -5.86 -2.37
C LEU A 89 -7.11 -5.60 -3.85
N ASN A 90 -6.13 -6.28 -4.44
CA ASN A 90 -5.68 -6.11 -5.82
C ASN A 90 -5.34 -4.64 -6.11
N ILE A 91 -4.64 -3.99 -5.18
CA ILE A 91 -4.24 -2.58 -5.32
C ILE A 91 -2.80 -2.42 -5.83
N SER A 92 -1.98 -3.46 -5.70
CA SER A 92 -0.56 -3.45 -6.12
C SER A 92 -0.39 -3.19 -7.62
N GLU A 93 -1.39 -3.53 -8.44
CA GLU A 93 -1.38 -3.29 -9.89
C GLU A 93 -1.42 -1.80 -10.27
N PHE A 94 -1.84 -0.92 -9.36
CA PHE A 94 -1.92 0.52 -9.61
C PHE A 94 -0.61 1.26 -9.31
N ILE A 95 0.41 0.57 -8.81
CA ILE A 95 1.70 1.18 -8.49
C ILE A 95 2.41 1.62 -9.78
N LEU A 96 2.69 2.91 -9.88
CA LEU A 96 3.48 3.52 -10.94
C LEU A 96 4.97 3.41 -10.57
N LYS A 97 5.72 2.64 -11.35
CA LYS A 97 7.18 2.49 -11.22
C LYS A 97 7.84 2.44 -12.59
N GLU A 98 9.12 2.78 -12.65
CA GLU A 98 9.89 2.63 -13.89
C GLU A 98 9.98 1.15 -14.28
N ARG A 99 10.12 0.87 -15.58
CA ARG A 99 10.36 -0.51 -16.02
C ARG A 99 11.78 -0.90 -15.64
N ASP A 100 11.92 -2.05 -14.98
CA ASP A 100 13.22 -2.69 -14.83
C ASP A 100 13.75 -3.04 -16.24
N ASN A 101 14.80 -2.36 -16.68
CA ASN A 101 15.50 -2.65 -17.93
C ASN A 101 16.41 -3.89 -17.78
N GLY A 102 15.85 -5.02 -17.33
CA GLY A 102 16.51 -6.32 -17.34
C GLY A 102 16.52 -7.07 -16.01
N THR A 103 15.61 -8.02 -15.85
CA THR A 103 15.91 -9.46 -15.69
C THR A 103 14.60 -10.22 -15.55
N THR A 104 14.39 -11.17 -16.46
CA THR A 104 13.25 -12.09 -16.48
C THR A 104 13.15 -12.90 -15.20
N HIS A 105 12.14 -12.60 -14.38
CA HIS A 105 11.49 -13.61 -13.55
C HIS A 105 10.01 -13.73 -13.95
N LYS A 106 9.66 -14.94 -14.42
CA LYS A 106 8.29 -15.34 -14.75
C LYS A 106 7.43 -15.32 -13.49
N GLY A 107 6.33 -14.57 -13.51
CA GLY A 107 5.29 -14.66 -12.50
C GLY A 107 4.27 -13.54 -12.60
N SER A 108 3.09 -13.88 -13.15
CA SER A 108 1.81 -13.17 -13.03
C SER A 108 1.52 -12.02 -14.02
N ASN A 109 0.67 -12.37 -15.00
CA ASN A 109 -0.30 -11.55 -15.77
C ASN A 109 -0.32 -10.06 -15.39
N GLY A 110 0.17 -9.15 -16.24
CA GLY A 110 -0.62 -8.57 -17.34
C GLY A 110 -1.72 -7.67 -16.76
N ILE A 111 -1.56 -6.35 -16.65
CA ILE A 111 -1.50 -5.39 -17.76
C ILE A 111 -0.60 -4.20 -17.35
N ASN A 112 0.58 -4.11 -17.94
CA ASN A 112 1.46 -2.94 -17.83
C ASN A 112 1.21 -2.03 -19.05
N LYS A 113 0.02 -1.41 -19.10
CA LYS A 113 -0.35 -0.45 -20.16
C LYS A 113 -0.74 0.91 -19.56
N ARG A 114 0.28 1.77 -19.46
CA ARG A 114 0.25 3.17 -19.87
C ARG A 114 1.70 3.64 -19.90
N ILE A 115 2.39 3.47 -21.02
CA ILE A 115 2.38 4.43 -22.13
C ILE A 115 2.30 5.86 -21.58
N ILE A 116 3.45 6.35 -21.14
CA ILE A 116 3.87 7.72 -21.39
C ILE A 116 3.86 7.91 -22.92
N SER A 117 2.71 8.30 -23.45
CA SER A 117 2.58 8.92 -24.76
C SER A 117 1.59 10.06 -24.64
N ASN A 118 2.10 11.27 -24.51
CA ASN A 118 2.02 12.25 -25.61
C ASN A 118 2.47 13.61 -25.09
N VAL A 119 3.43 14.17 -25.83
CA VAL A 119 3.62 15.57 -26.21
C VAL A 119 3.68 16.59 -25.08
#